data_AF-A0AAU9XUR7-F1
#
_entry.id   AF-A0AAU9XUR7-F1
#
_cell.length_a   1.000
_cell.length_b   1.000
_cell.length_c   1.000
_cell.angle_alpha   90.00
_cell.angle_beta   90.00
_cell.angle_gamma   90.00
#
_symmetry.space_group_name_H-M   'P 1'
#
loop_
_entity.id
_entity.type
_entity.pdbx_description
1 polymer ?
#
loop_
_entity_poly.entity_id
_entity_poly.type
_entity_poly.pdbx_seq_one_letter_code
_entity_poly.pdbx_strand_id
1 'polypeptide(L)'
;MAEAVGEEQPLLPNERTYLGLRRNRQPQDVNGCYRFLLKIVKITFCTLGLWSHRAWNYIPRVLVGLICIYQAVYDFYVVLGCHGFDCSFLQNSTDSKKPSHHKDDRRVANAVYTIVSLAAVVSYLFFIRCFIVAKHKNSAMVAPSEFLMEDLTRTDCWWLCLIFTSITMLYLSSVAVFYAIIWISQPKDSYFTFLATGVGAQFFAQWTAITTCHVFGVSSFAVGTYAEDTLRHIEQIEEQHRSLDKIITLHQGLCTVVFNTVSSYSVWFVVHWVSYGVGVVLSVIYISKEILFRSKYGTPIINLVYLGLFFVCHIYLFLVPCIFAARITSKCRGVYEKINSTTFANWNVDGHPFRDRQNIALFISYAKDSGCGFKIGRITFSTSLAWLSFFFGLIGLLFHFF
;
A
#
# COMPACT_ATOMS: atom_id res chain seq x y z
N MET A 1 32.01 29.47 44.78
CA MET A 1 31.84 28.02 44.54
C MET A 1 30.76 27.85 43.50
N ALA A 2 31.08 27.05 42.49
CA ALA A 2 30.26 26.74 41.32
C ALA A 2 29.20 25.67 41.62
N GLU A 3 28.42 25.38 40.57
CA GLU A 3 27.65 24.14 40.28
C GLU A 3 26.23 24.03 40.89
N ALA A 4 25.19 23.58 40.17
CA ALA A 4 25.08 23.12 38.77
C ALA A 4 23.64 23.31 38.25
N VAL A 5 23.53 23.75 37.00
CA VAL A 5 22.32 23.65 36.18
C VAL A 5 22.31 22.25 35.58
N GLY A 6 21.35 21.43 36.01
CA GLY A 6 21.07 20.13 35.39
C GLY A 6 20.03 20.30 34.29
N GLU A 7 20.51 20.42 33.04
CA GLU A 7 19.73 20.18 31.83
C GLU A 7 19.34 18.70 31.75
N GLU A 8 18.05 18.40 31.77
CA GLU A 8 17.49 17.25 31.04
C GLU A 8 16.10 17.66 30.51
N GLN A 9 16.08 18.38 29.39
CA GLN A 9 14.90 18.42 28.52
C GLN A 9 14.90 17.14 27.68
N PRO A 10 13.83 16.32 27.69
CA PRO A 10 13.78 15.14 26.85
C PRO A 10 13.66 15.53 25.36
N LEU A 11 14.70 15.15 24.60
CA LEU A 11 14.82 15.16 23.14
C LEU A 11 13.81 14.21 22.45
N LEU A 12 12.51 14.46 22.57
CA LEU A 12 11.49 13.77 21.77
C LEU A 12 10.67 14.79 20.96
N PRO A 13 10.62 14.68 19.63
CA PRO A 13 9.84 15.59 18.81
C PRO A 13 8.36 15.33 19.06
N ASN A 14 7.75 16.34 19.67
CA ASN A 14 6.35 16.42 20.00
C ASN A 14 5.51 16.58 18.70
N GLU A 15 4.20 16.33 18.77
CA GLU A 15 3.20 16.56 17.71
C GLU A 15 3.32 17.97 17.04
N ARG A 16 4.00 18.90 17.72
CA ARG A 16 4.41 20.23 17.28
C ARG A 16 5.36 20.27 16.07
N THR A 17 6.23 19.29 15.83
CA THR A 17 7.22 19.37 14.72
C THR A 17 6.54 19.24 13.36
N TYR A 18 5.53 18.37 13.27
CA TYR A 18 4.70 18.20 12.07
C TYR A 18 3.84 19.44 11.79
N LEU A 19 3.21 20.01 12.83
CA LEU A 19 2.38 21.21 12.72
C LEU A 19 3.22 22.48 12.43
N GLY A 20 4.43 22.56 12.99
CA GLY A 20 5.33 23.71 12.82
C GLY A 20 5.78 23.90 11.37
N LEU A 21 6.17 22.81 10.70
CA LEU A 21 6.56 22.80 9.27
C LEU A 21 5.40 23.05 8.29
N ARG A 22 4.17 23.14 8.79
CA ARG A 22 2.96 23.35 7.96
C ARG A 22 2.28 24.69 8.15
N ARG A 23 2.74 25.50 9.10
CA ARG A 23 2.06 26.71 9.58
C ARG A 23 1.82 27.79 8.50
N ASN A 24 2.46 27.70 7.33
CA ASN A 24 2.41 28.71 6.26
C ASN A 24 2.01 28.15 4.88
N ARG A 25 1.12 27.15 4.81
CA ARG A 25 0.59 26.66 3.52
C ARG A 25 -0.69 27.41 3.15
N GLN A 26 -0.76 27.93 1.91
CA GLN A 26 -2.02 28.48 1.41
C GLN A 26 -2.99 27.34 1.08
N PRO A 27 -4.30 27.49 1.39
CA PRO A 27 -5.31 26.52 1.04
C PRO A 27 -5.37 26.38 -0.48
N GLN A 28 -5.30 25.14 -0.98
CA GLN A 28 -5.44 24.89 -2.42
C GLN A 28 -6.91 25.02 -2.83
N ASP A 29 -7.17 25.74 -3.92
CA ASP A 29 -8.51 25.78 -4.52
C ASP A 29 -8.76 24.48 -5.29
N VAL A 30 -9.82 23.78 -4.92
CA VAL A 30 -10.11 22.41 -5.32
C VAL A 30 -11.40 22.36 -6.13
N ASN A 31 -11.28 21.97 -7.40
CA ASN A 31 -12.39 21.77 -8.34
C ASN A 31 -13.46 20.78 -7.82
N GLY A 32 -14.73 20.96 -8.21
CA GLY A 32 -15.88 20.19 -7.73
C GLY A 32 -15.82 18.68 -7.98
N CYS A 33 -15.34 18.24 -9.14
CA CYS A 33 -15.20 16.81 -9.49
C CYS A 33 -14.21 16.08 -8.55
N TYR A 34 -13.11 16.75 -8.20
CA TYR A 34 -12.12 16.19 -7.28
C TYR A 34 -12.68 16.05 -5.85
N ARG A 35 -13.46 17.05 -5.39
CA ARG A 35 -14.11 17.00 -4.08
C ARG A 35 -15.07 15.81 -3.97
N PHE A 36 -15.72 15.44 -5.07
CA PHE A 36 -16.57 14.26 -5.13
C PHE A 36 -15.77 12.96 -5.00
N LEU A 37 -14.67 12.80 -5.76
CA LEU A 37 -13.80 11.61 -5.67
C LEU A 37 -13.19 11.43 -4.27
N LEU A 38 -12.75 12.51 -3.64
CA LEU A 38 -12.25 12.48 -2.27
C LEU A 38 -13.30 11.99 -1.27
N LYS A 39 -14.58 12.40 -1.45
CA LYS A 39 -15.68 11.90 -0.62
C LYS A 39 -15.84 10.38 -0.78
N ILE A 40 -15.72 9.83 -1.99
CA ILE A 40 -15.79 8.38 -2.22
C ILE A 40 -14.65 7.66 -1.49
N VAL A 41 -13.41 8.14 -1.63
CA VAL A 41 -12.24 7.57 -0.93
C VAL A 41 -12.47 7.59 0.58
N LYS A 42 -12.89 8.74 1.12
CA LYS A 42 -13.17 8.90 2.54
C LYS A 42 -14.26 7.95 3.02
N ILE A 43 -15.39 7.88 2.33
CA ILE A 43 -16.50 6.98 2.69
C ILE A 43 -16.00 5.55 2.73
N THR A 44 -15.22 5.12 1.74
CA THR A 44 -14.65 3.77 1.71
C THR A 44 -13.73 3.51 2.90
N PHE A 45 -12.85 4.47 3.23
CA PHE A 45 -11.95 4.30 4.36
C PHE A 45 -12.72 4.27 5.69
N CYS A 46 -13.77 5.07 5.82
CA CYS A 46 -14.65 5.06 6.99
C CYS A 46 -15.39 3.73 7.15
N THR A 47 -15.96 3.17 6.08
CA THR A 47 -16.73 1.91 6.16
C THR A 47 -15.85 0.72 6.58
N LEU A 48 -14.54 0.77 6.29
CA LEU A 48 -13.57 -0.23 6.73
C LEU A 48 -12.88 0.12 8.05
N GLY A 49 -13.22 1.25 8.67
CA GLY A 49 -12.62 1.75 9.91
C GLY A 49 -11.16 2.22 9.75
N LEU A 50 -10.71 2.50 8.53
CA LEU A 50 -9.35 2.91 8.20
C LEU A 50 -9.16 4.44 8.24
N TRP A 51 -10.23 5.20 8.48
CA TRP A 51 -10.19 6.66 8.54
C TRP A 51 -10.00 7.17 9.97
N SER A 52 -8.94 7.91 10.30
CA SER A 52 -8.68 8.51 11.62
C SER A 52 -8.57 7.51 12.81
N HIS A 53 -8.05 8.00 13.94
CA HIS A 53 -7.95 7.25 15.20
C HIS A 53 -9.18 7.38 16.11
N ARG A 54 -10.29 7.96 15.62
CA ARG A 54 -11.52 8.14 16.43
C ARG A 54 -12.10 6.81 16.91
N ALA A 55 -12.65 6.81 18.12
CA ALA A 55 -13.19 5.63 18.77
C ALA A 55 -14.31 4.93 17.96
N TRP A 56 -15.10 5.70 17.21
CA TRP A 56 -16.16 5.16 16.35
C TRP A 56 -15.64 4.23 15.24
N ASN A 57 -14.38 4.33 14.86
CA ASN A 57 -13.79 3.46 13.84
C ASN A 57 -13.39 2.07 14.38
N TYR A 58 -13.45 1.83 15.69
CA TYR A 58 -13.21 0.49 16.24
C TYR A 58 -14.32 -0.49 15.83
N ILE A 59 -15.58 -0.04 15.77
CA ILE A 59 -16.72 -0.87 15.38
C ILE A 59 -16.53 -1.46 13.97
N PRO A 60 -16.32 -0.66 12.90
CA PRO A 60 -16.09 -1.21 11.57
C PRO A 60 -14.81 -2.06 11.50
N ARG A 61 -13.74 -1.74 12.23
CA ARG A 61 -12.53 -2.59 12.29
C ARG A 61 -12.83 -3.99 12.83
N VAL A 62 -13.60 -4.08 13.90
CA VAL A 62 -14.00 -5.36 14.50
C VAL A 62 -14.89 -6.13 13.53
N LEU A 63 -15.89 -5.49 12.92
CA LEU A 63 -16.77 -6.14 11.94
C LEU A 63 -16.01 -6.67 10.74
N VAL A 64 -15.12 -5.86 10.15
CA VAL A 64 -14.27 -6.29 9.02
C VAL A 64 -13.36 -7.43 9.45
N GLY A 65 -12.74 -7.33 10.63
CA GLY A 65 -11.90 -8.40 11.18
C GLY A 65 -12.65 -9.72 11.34
N LEU A 66 -13.90 -9.68 11.82
CA LEU A 66 -14.76 -10.87 11.93
C LEU A 66 -15.09 -11.48 10.56
N ILE A 67 -15.37 -10.65 9.55
CA ILE A 67 -15.61 -11.13 8.18
C ILE A 67 -14.35 -11.79 7.60
N CYS A 68 -13.17 -11.20 7.82
CA CYS A 68 -11.91 -11.80 7.41
C CYS A 68 -11.61 -13.12 8.14
N ILE A 69 -11.93 -13.23 9.44
CA ILE A 69 -11.81 -14.48 10.20
C ILE A 69 -12.78 -15.53 9.67
N TYR A 70 -14.05 -15.16 9.44
CA TYR A 70 -15.05 -16.04 8.84
C TYR A 70 -14.55 -16.61 7.51
N GLN A 71 -14.01 -15.75 6.65
CA GLN A 71 -13.42 -16.18 5.38
C GLN A 71 -12.24 -17.13 5.57
N ALA A 72 -11.31 -16.85 6.48
CA ALA A 72 -10.18 -17.75 6.72
C ALA A 72 -10.69 -19.12 7.17
N VAL A 73 -11.62 -19.16 8.14
CA VAL A 73 -12.24 -20.40 8.63
C VAL A 73 -12.96 -21.14 7.51
N TYR A 74 -13.70 -20.42 6.66
CA TYR A 74 -14.35 -20.98 5.48
C TYR A 74 -13.33 -21.62 4.53
N ASP A 75 -12.21 -20.96 4.24
CA ASP A 75 -11.16 -21.53 3.38
C ASP A 75 -10.53 -22.77 4.00
N PHE A 76 -10.29 -22.76 5.32
CA PHE A 76 -9.81 -23.94 6.05
C PHE A 76 -10.81 -25.11 5.96
N TYR A 77 -12.11 -24.84 6.15
CA TYR A 77 -13.15 -25.85 6.15
C TYR A 77 -13.42 -26.42 4.75
N VAL A 78 -13.56 -25.54 3.75
CA VAL A 78 -13.93 -25.93 2.39
C VAL A 78 -12.74 -26.42 1.60
N VAL A 79 -11.56 -25.80 1.72
CA VAL A 79 -10.43 -26.08 0.81
C VAL A 79 -9.39 -27.00 1.43
N LEU A 80 -9.01 -26.77 2.70
CA LEU A 80 -7.99 -27.58 3.39
C LEU A 80 -8.54 -28.90 3.94
N GLY A 81 -9.86 -29.03 4.09
CA GLY A 81 -10.53 -30.30 4.36
C GLY A 81 -10.48 -31.32 3.21
N CYS A 82 -10.09 -30.89 1.99
CA CYS A 82 -9.96 -31.76 0.82
C CYS A 82 -8.54 -32.29 0.66
N HIS A 83 -8.38 -33.60 0.46
CA HIS A 83 -7.07 -34.22 0.25
C HIS A 83 -6.37 -33.63 -0.99
N GLY A 84 -5.28 -32.88 -0.77
CA GLY A 84 -4.47 -32.28 -1.83
C GLY A 84 -5.15 -31.14 -2.60
N PHE A 85 -5.98 -30.30 -1.93
CA PHE A 85 -6.68 -29.15 -2.53
C PHE A 85 -7.67 -29.52 -3.64
N ASP A 86 -8.12 -30.78 -3.68
CA ASP A 86 -8.90 -31.34 -4.78
C ASP A 86 -10.41 -31.33 -4.50
N CYS A 87 -10.97 -30.17 -4.16
CA CYS A 87 -12.39 -30.06 -3.88
C CYS A 87 -13.21 -30.10 -5.16
N SER A 88 -14.22 -30.98 -5.25
CA SER A 88 -15.15 -31.16 -6.39
C SER A 88 -16.11 -29.98 -6.63
N PHE A 89 -15.66 -28.77 -6.30
CA PHE A 89 -16.42 -27.54 -6.22
C PHE A 89 -17.16 -27.16 -7.52
N LEU A 90 -16.64 -27.60 -8.67
CA LEU A 90 -17.20 -27.37 -10.00
C LEU A 90 -17.66 -28.64 -10.74
N GLN A 91 -17.66 -29.80 -10.07
CA GLN A 91 -17.81 -31.08 -10.77
C GLN A 91 -19.24 -31.64 -10.80
N ASN A 92 -20.17 -31.09 -10.00
CA ASN A 92 -21.49 -31.70 -9.83
C ASN A 92 -22.54 -31.33 -10.90
N SER A 93 -22.25 -30.45 -11.89
CA SER A 93 -23.27 -30.02 -12.87
C SER A 93 -22.95 -30.26 -14.34
N THR A 94 -21.71 -30.58 -14.72
CA THR A 94 -21.40 -31.00 -16.09
C THR A 94 -21.42 -32.51 -16.18
N ASP A 95 -22.37 -33.01 -16.96
CA ASP A 95 -22.42 -34.35 -17.52
C ASP A 95 -21.02 -34.99 -17.62
N SER A 96 -20.94 -36.24 -17.18
CA SER A 96 -19.77 -37.16 -17.17
C SER A 96 -18.95 -37.26 -18.47
N LYS A 97 -19.28 -36.49 -19.51
CA LYS A 97 -18.68 -36.51 -20.84
C LYS A 97 -17.76 -35.33 -21.18
N LYS A 98 -17.68 -34.27 -20.37
CA LYS A 98 -16.67 -33.20 -20.57
C LYS A 98 -16.14 -32.66 -19.23
N PRO A 99 -14.96 -33.13 -18.76
CA PRO A 99 -14.33 -32.53 -17.60
C PRO A 99 -13.87 -31.11 -18.00
N SER A 100 -14.53 -30.09 -17.46
CA SER A 100 -14.20 -28.69 -17.72
C SER A 100 -12.89 -28.25 -17.03
N HIS A 101 -12.35 -29.04 -16.10
CA HIS A 101 -11.03 -28.84 -15.50
C HIS A 101 -10.36 -30.19 -15.19
N HIS A 102 -9.10 -30.38 -15.61
CA HIS A 102 -8.28 -31.53 -15.22
C HIS A 102 -7.89 -31.44 -13.73
N LYS A 103 -7.72 -32.60 -13.09
CA LYS A 103 -7.44 -32.76 -11.65
C LYS A 103 -6.21 -31.95 -11.17
N ASP A 104 -5.19 -31.79 -12.01
CA ASP A 104 -3.97 -31.06 -11.65
C ASP A 104 -4.10 -29.54 -11.74
N ASP A 105 -4.99 -29.02 -12.57
CA ASP A 105 -5.23 -27.57 -12.69
C ASP A 105 -6.09 -27.06 -11.53
N ARG A 106 -7.01 -27.90 -11.06
CA ARG A 106 -7.84 -27.64 -9.89
C ARG A 106 -7.01 -27.39 -8.64
N ARG A 107 -5.93 -28.15 -8.46
CA ARG A 107 -5.02 -28.01 -7.33
C ARG A 107 -4.32 -26.65 -7.34
N VAL A 108 -3.80 -26.24 -8.50
CA VAL A 108 -3.12 -24.94 -8.65
C VAL A 108 -4.12 -23.79 -8.48
N ALA A 109 -5.30 -23.88 -9.09
CA ALA A 109 -6.35 -22.87 -8.95
C ALA A 109 -6.75 -22.69 -7.47
N ASN A 110 -7.08 -23.79 -6.78
CA ASN A 110 -7.48 -23.76 -5.37
C ASN A 110 -6.35 -23.27 -4.48
N ALA A 111 -5.09 -23.62 -4.78
CA ALA A 111 -3.93 -23.09 -4.07
C ALA A 111 -3.79 -21.57 -4.25
N VAL A 112 -3.94 -21.05 -5.47
CA VAL A 112 -3.93 -19.60 -5.75
C VAL A 112 -5.01 -18.90 -4.93
N TYR A 113 -6.27 -19.35 -5.04
CA TYR A 113 -7.38 -18.73 -4.32
C TYR A 113 -7.14 -18.75 -2.81
N THR A 114 -6.73 -19.88 -2.25
CA THR A 114 -6.49 -20.03 -0.81
C THR A 114 -5.36 -19.12 -0.34
N ILE A 115 -4.21 -19.13 -1.02
CA ILE A 115 -3.03 -18.36 -0.60
C ILE A 115 -3.32 -16.86 -0.65
N VAL A 116 -3.96 -16.38 -1.73
CA VAL A 116 -4.28 -14.96 -1.83
C VAL A 116 -5.38 -14.58 -0.84
N SER A 117 -6.37 -15.43 -0.63
CA SER A 117 -7.43 -15.19 0.35
C SER A 117 -6.86 -15.08 1.77
N LEU A 118 -5.97 -16.00 2.17
CA LEU A 118 -5.23 -15.90 3.43
C LEU A 118 -4.31 -14.68 3.48
N ALA A 119 -3.65 -14.33 2.37
CA ALA A 119 -2.83 -13.13 2.25
C ALA A 119 -3.63 -11.85 2.57
N ALA A 120 -4.88 -11.77 2.09
CA ALA A 120 -5.75 -10.62 2.34
C ALA A 120 -6.08 -10.46 3.83
N VAL A 121 -6.47 -11.55 4.51
CA VAL A 121 -6.77 -11.55 5.95
C VAL A 121 -5.55 -11.13 6.75
N VAL A 122 -4.43 -11.81 6.51
CA VAL A 122 -3.19 -11.58 7.24
C VAL A 122 -2.73 -10.13 7.00
N SER A 123 -2.76 -9.66 5.76
CA SER A 123 -2.48 -8.27 5.41
C SER A 123 -3.36 -7.30 6.20
N TYR A 124 -4.68 -7.50 6.23
CA TYR A 124 -5.58 -6.62 6.96
C TYR A 124 -5.27 -6.57 8.47
N LEU A 125 -5.07 -7.73 9.10
CA LEU A 125 -4.74 -7.81 10.54
C LEU A 125 -3.44 -7.08 10.88
N PHE A 126 -2.40 -7.26 10.08
CA PHE A 126 -1.14 -6.52 10.26
C PHE A 126 -1.31 -5.03 9.96
N PHE A 127 -2.19 -4.65 9.05
CA PHE A 127 -2.49 -3.24 8.79
C PHE A 127 -3.17 -2.56 9.98
N ILE A 128 -4.11 -3.23 10.65
CA ILE A 128 -4.72 -2.71 11.87
C ILE A 128 -3.67 -2.51 12.98
N ARG A 129 -2.69 -3.42 13.08
CA ARG A 129 -1.54 -3.23 13.97
C ARG A 129 -0.75 -1.96 13.64
N CYS A 130 -0.64 -1.55 12.37
CA CYS A 130 0.01 -0.29 12.00
C CYS A 130 -0.63 0.92 12.69
N PHE A 131 -1.97 0.98 12.78
CA PHE A 131 -2.66 2.07 13.50
C PHE A 131 -2.34 2.09 15.00
N ILE A 132 -2.22 0.90 15.63
CA ILE A 132 -1.91 0.79 17.06
C ILE A 132 -0.48 1.27 17.32
N VAL A 133 0.47 0.79 16.51
CA VAL A 133 1.89 1.18 16.61
C VAL A 133 2.07 2.67 16.32
N ALA A 134 1.36 3.21 15.32
CA ALA A 134 1.43 4.62 14.97
C ALA A 134 0.97 5.54 16.10
N LYS A 135 -0.08 5.16 16.83
CA LYS A 135 -0.55 5.89 18.01
C LYS A 135 0.54 5.98 19.08
N HIS A 136 1.29 4.90 19.30
CA HIS A 136 2.40 4.90 20.26
C HIS A 136 3.61 5.70 19.78
N LYS A 137 3.88 5.70 18.46
CA LYS A 137 5.02 6.42 17.85
C LYS A 137 4.69 7.88 17.49
N ASN A 138 3.51 8.37 17.85
CA ASN A 138 2.98 9.69 17.44
C ASN A 138 3.10 9.93 15.92
N SER A 139 2.90 8.89 15.13
CA SER A 139 3.05 8.94 13.67
C SER A 139 1.76 9.42 13.01
N ALA A 140 1.61 10.75 12.90
CA ALA A 140 0.44 11.39 12.30
C ALA A 140 0.14 10.95 10.84
N MET A 141 1.13 10.39 10.14
CA MET A 141 1.03 10.01 8.73
C MET A 141 0.37 8.65 8.47
N VAL A 142 0.11 7.82 9.49
CA VAL A 142 -0.38 6.43 9.29
C VAL A 142 -1.91 6.35 9.26
N ALA A 143 -2.62 7.36 9.79
CA ALA A 143 -4.07 7.43 9.75
C ALA A 143 -4.54 8.58 8.86
N PRO A 144 -5.17 8.30 7.70
CA PRO A 144 -5.82 9.31 6.90
C PRO A 144 -6.80 10.12 7.74
N SER A 145 -6.76 11.43 7.56
CA SER A 145 -7.65 12.40 8.19
C SER A 145 -7.95 13.51 7.19
N GLU A 146 -8.93 14.37 7.50
CA GLU A 146 -9.23 15.53 6.65
C GLU A 146 -7.98 16.37 6.42
N PHE A 147 -7.25 16.65 7.51
CA PHE A 147 -5.98 17.37 7.46
C PHE A 147 -5.01 16.68 6.49
N LEU A 148 -4.78 15.37 6.65
CA LEU A 148 -3.84 14.63 5.80
C LEU A 148 -4.21 14.66 4.31
N MET A 149 -5.50 14.68 4.00
CA MET A 149 -5.98 14.78 2.62
C MET A 149 -5.89 16.19 2.05
N GLU A 150 -6.13 17.21 2.88
CA GLU A 150 -5.94 18.62 2.51
C GLU A 150 -4.45 18.97 2.29
N ASP A 151 -3.53 18.22 2.88
CA ASP A 151 -2.10 18.40 2.67
C ASP A 151 -1.59 17.80 1.36
N LEU A 152 -2.36 16.96 0.68
CA LEU A 152 -1.91 16.40 -0.58
C LEU A 152 -1.86 17.50 -1.64
N THR A 153 -0.83 17.49 -2.48
CA THR A 153 -0.85 18.35 -3.67
C THR A 153 -2.01 17.92 -4.57
N ARG A 154 -2.64 18.88 -5.25
CA ARG A 154 -3.71 18.62 -6.22
C ARG A 154 -3.38 17.50 -7.19
N THR A 155 -2.14 17.47 -7.68
CA THR A 155 -1.65 16.44 -8.61
C THR A 155 -1.56 15.07 -7.94
N ASP A 156 -1.00 15.00 -6.73
CA ASP A 156 -0.84 13.74 -5.99
C ASP A 156 -2.17 13.11 -5.63
N CYS A 157 -3.12 13.91 -5.15
CA CYS A 157 -4.44 13.40 -4.83
C CYS A 157 -5.25 13.05 -6.08
N TRP A 158 -5.07 13.76 -7.20
CA TRP A 158 -5.69 13.36 -8.46
C TRP A 158 -5.20 11.97 -8.90
N TRP A 159 -3.88 11.73 -8.86
CA TRP A 159 -3.31 10.41 -9.15
C TRP A 159 -3.82 9.34 -8.19
N LEU A 160 -3.86 9.61 -6.88
CA LEU A 160 -4.39 8.69 -5.90
C LEU A 160 -5.85 8.32 -6.18
N CYS A 161 -6.71 9.32 -6.44
CA CYS A 161 -8.12 9.11 -6.73
C CYS A 161 -8.33 8.35 -8.05
N LEU A 162 -7.53 8.65 -9.07
CA LEU A 162 -7.60 7.96 -10.36
C LEU A 162 -7.22 6.48 -10.20
N ILE A 163 -6.07 6.20 -9.58
CA ILE A 163 -5.61 4.83 -9.33
C ILE A 163 -6.66 4.06 -8.52
N PHE A 164 -7.21 4.67 -7.47
CA PHE A 164 -8.25 4.06 -6.63
C PHE A 164 -9.53 3.76 -7.41
N THR A 165 -10.00 4.70 -8.21
CA THR A 165 -11.23 4.52 -9.00
C THR A 165 -11.03 3.43 -10.05
N SER A 166 -9.90 3.46 -10.77
CA SER A 166 -9.60 2.46 -11.80
C SER A 166 -9.53 1.05 -11.24
N ILE A 167 -8.80 0.82 -10.15
CA ILE A 167 -8.71 -0.52 -9.56
C ILE A 167 -10.04 -0.97 -8.94
N THR A 168 -10.82 -0.05 -8.37
CA THR A 168 -12.17 -0.36 -7.87
C THR A 168 -13.07 -0.86 -9.00
N MET A 169 -13.07 -0.20 -10.15
CA MET A 169 -13.87 -0.61 -11.30
C MET A 169 -13.42 -1.97 -11.86
N LEU A 170 -12.10 -2.21 -11.96
CA LEU A 170 -11.56 -3.50 -12.40
C LEU A 170 -11.93 -4.63 -11.44
N TYR A 171 -11.80 -4.37 -10.14
CA TYR A 171 -12.11 -5.32 -9.09
C TYR A 171 -13.62 -5.65 -9.06
N LEU A 172 -14.49 -4.65 -9.09
CA LEU A 172 -15.94 -4.86 -9.17
C LEU A 172 -16.35 -5.60 -10.45
N SER A 173 -15.68 -5.32 -11.57
CA SER A 173 -15.90 -6.07 -12.81
C SER A 173 -15.49 -7.54 -12.66
N SER A 174 -14.37 -7.83 -12.00
CA SER A 174 -13.94 -9.20 -11.70
C SER A 174 -14.98 -9.94 -10.86
N VAL A 175 -15.49 -9.30 -9.80
CA VAL A 175 -16.54 -9.84 -8.93
C VAL A 175 -17.82 -10.11 -9.73
N ALA A 176 -18.26 -9.16 -10.56
CA ALA A 176 -19.47 -9.30 -11.36
C ALA A 176 -19.37 -10.44 -12.37
N VAL A 177 -18.24 -10.56 -13.07
CA VAL A 177 -18.01 -11.66 -14.03
C VAL A 177 -17.99 -13.00 -13.30
N PHE A 178 -17.35 -13.08 -12.13
CA PHE A 178 -17.33 -14.31 -11.33
C PHE A 178 -18.73 -14.76 -10.92
N TYR A 179 -19.56 -13.84 -10.39
CA TYR A 179 -20.93 -14.16 -10.04
C TYR A 179 -21.77 -14.54 -11.25
N ALA A 180 -21.55 -13.91 -12.41
CA ALA A 180 -22.22 -14.30 -13.65
C ALA A 180 -21.86 -15.75 -14.07
N ILE A 181 -20.58 -16.14 -13.99
CA ILE A 181 -20.13 -17.51 -14.28
C ILE A 181 -20.82 -18.51 -13.34
N ILE A 182 -20.80 -18.24 -12.03
CA ILE A 182 -21.42 -19.10 -11.02
C ILE A 182 -22.94 -19.20 -11.23
N TRP A 183 -23.61 -18.08 -11.45
CA TRP A 183 -25.06 -18.02 -11.62
C TRP A 183 -25.57 -18.83 -12.81
N ILE A 184 -24.78 -18.86 -13.90
CA ILE A 184 -25.11 -19.61 -15.12
C ILE A 184 -24.81 -21.10 -14.95
N SER A 185 -23.79 -21.45 -14.14
CA SER A 185 -23.20 -22.79 -14.14
C SER A 185 -23.64 -23.69 -12.98
N GLN A 186 -24.23 -23.14 -11.91
CA GLN A 186 -24.54 -23.88 -10.68
C GLN A 186 -26.05 -23.95 -10.38
N PRO A 187 -26.56 -25.11 -9.92
CA PRO A 187 -27.91 -25.23 -9.40
C PRO A 187 -28.06 -24.42 -8.10
N LYS A 188 -29.22 -23.76 -7.92
CA LYS A 188 -29.48 -22.85 -6.80
C LYS A 188 -30.14 -23.60 -5.65
N ASP A 189 -29.34 -24.35 -4.89
CA ASP A 189 -29.78 -25.04 -3.68
C ASP A 189 -29.32 -24.32 -2.39
N SER A 190 -29.58 -24.91 -1.23
CA SER A 190 -29.14 -24.35 0.06
C SER A 190 -27.61 -24.33 0.20
N TYR A 191 -26.92 -25.28 -0.44
CA TYR A 191 -25.47 -25.36 -0.49
C TYR A 191 -24.84 -24.22 -1.30
N PHE A 192 -25.47 -23.83 -2.42
CA PHE A 192 -25.12 -22.64 -3.19
C PHE A 192 -25.13 -21.36 -2.34
N THR A 193 -26.10 -21.24 -1.42
CA THR A 193 -26.21 -20.05 -0.56
C THR A 193 -25.05 -19.97 0.42
N PHE A 194 -24.74 -21.07 1.12
CA PHE A 194 -23.59 -21.14 2.03
C PHE A 194 -22.29 -20.76 1.31
N LEU A 195 -22.10 -21.33 0.13
CA LEU A 195 -20.95 -21.08 -0.71
C LEU A 195 -20.81 -19.62 -1.17
N ALA A 196 -21.92 -19.02 -1.61
CA ALA A 196 -21.93 -17.62 -2.02
C ALA A 196 -21.50 -16.70 -0.88
N THR A 197 -21.85 -17.00 0.37
CA THR A 197 -21.39 -16.20 1.52
C THR A 197 -19.88 -16.31 1.76
N GLY A 198 -19.30 -17.50 1.63
CA GLY A 198 -17.86 -17.71 1.77
C GLY A 198 -17.07 -16.98 0.70
N VAL A 199 -17.47 -17.13 -0.57
CA VAL A 199 -16.83 -16.42 -1.68
C VAL A 199 -17.05 -14.90 -1.60
N GLY A 200 -18.23 -14.45 -1.17
CA GLY A 200 -18.48 -13.04 -0.88
C GLY A 200 -17.52 -12.49 0.17
N ALA A 201 -17.23 -13.26 1.22
CA ALA A 201 -16.28 -12.87 2.25
C ALA A 201 -14.82 -12.86 1.74
N GLN A 202 -14.44 -13.76 0.83
CA GLN A 202 -13.13 -13.74 0.13
C GLN A 202 -12.96 -12.46 -0.69
N PHE A 203 -13.97 -12.11 -1.49
CA PHE A 203 -13.95 -10.86 -2.22
C PHE A 203 -13.82 -9.69 -1.23
N PHE A 204 -14.64 -9.63 -0.21
CA PHE A 204 -14.55 -8.57 0.80
C PHE A 204 -13.15 -8.46 1.43
N ALA A 205 -12.50 -9.57 1.77
CA ALA A 205 -11.12 -9.56 2.27
C ALA A 205 -10.15 -8.95 1.24
N GLN A 206 -10.22 -9.33 -0.04
CA GLN A 206 -9.40 -8.70 -1.09
C GLN A 206 -9.67 -7.19 -1.24
N TRP A 207 -10.93 -6.78 -1.13
CA TRP A 207 -11.30 -5.37 -1.15
C TRP A 207 -10.64 -4.58 0.01
N THR A 208 -10.59 -5.20 1.20
CA THR A 208 -9.88 -4.58 2.33
C THR A 208 -8.39 -4.44 2.04
N ALA A 209 -7.75 -5.45 1.45
CA ALA A 209 -6.34 -5.39 1.07
C ALA A 209 -6.07 -4.26 0.06
N ILE A 210 -6.88 -4.14 -0.99
CA ILE A 210 -6.79 -3.03 -1.97
C ILE A 210 -6.89 -1.68 -1.25
N THR A 211 -7.85 -1.55 -0.34
CA THR A 211 -8.07 -0.30 0.39
C THR A 211 -6.89 0.02 1.31
N THR A 212 -6.30 -0.96 2.00
CA THR A 212 -5.11 -0.74 2.85
C THR A 212 -3.90 -0.25 2.05
N CYS A 213 -3.71 -0.73 0.81
CA CYS A 213 -2.66 -0.22 -0.08
C CYS A 213 -2.84 1.28 -0.39
N HIS A 214 -4.09 1.76 -0.52
CA HIS A 214 -4.37 3.17 -0.76
C HIS A 214 -4.23 4.04 0.48
N VAL A 215 -4.56 3.50 1.66
CA VAL A 215 -4.26 4.18 2.92
C VAL A 215 -2.75 4.39 3.05
N PHE A 216 -1.95 3.37 2.75
CA PHE A 216 -0.50 3.52 2.68
C PHE A 216 -0.06 4.51 1.59
N GLY A 217 -0.76 4.53 0.45
CA GLY A 217 -0.58 5.54 -0.60
C GLY A 217 -0.74 6.97 -0.09
N VAL A 218 -1.83 7.28 0.63
CA VAL A 218 -2.04 8.59 1.27
C VAL A 218 -0.86 8.95 2.16
N SER A 219 -0.43 8.02 3.04
CA SER A 219 0.73 8.22 3.91
C SER A 219 1.99 8.54 3.11
N SER A 220 2.25 7.80 2.03
CA SER A 220 3.40 8.00 1.15
C SER A 220 3.40 9.38 0.50
N PHE A 221 2.26 9.82 -0.03
CA PHE A 221 2.13 11.15 -0.62
C PHE A 221 2.29 12.27 0.41
N ALA A 222 1.72 12.10 1.61
CA ALA A 222 1.86 13.07 2.68
C ALA A 222 3.31 13.21 3.18
N VAL A 223 4.05 12.10 3.28
CA VAL A 223 5.50 12.13 3.55
C VAL A 223 6.26 12.84 2.43
N GLY A 224 5.89 12.61 1.17
CA GLY A 224 6.47 13.32 0.03
C GLY A 224 6.26 14.84 0.10
N THR A 225 5.04 15.26 0.46
CA THR A 225 4.72 16.66 0.75
C THR A 225 5.58 17.22 1.89
N TYR A 226 5.77 16.46 2.97
CA TYR A 226 6.57 16.92 4.10
C TYR A 226 8.05 17.11 3.72
N ALA A 227 8.58 16.28 2.82
CA ALA A 227 9.92 16.47 2.26
C ALA A 227 10.03 17.77 1.44
N GLU A 228 9.00 18.09 0.65
CA GLU A 228 8.92 19.35 -0.11
C GLU A 228 8.79 20.56 0.82
N ASP A 229 7.95 20.48 1.85
CA ASP A 229 7.81 21.53 2.85
C ASP A 229 9.12 21.75 3.61
N THR A 230 9.84 20.67 3.97
CA THR A 230 11.17 20.76 4.60
C THR A 230 12.14 21.52 3.71
N LEU A 231 12.17 21.20 2.41
CA LEU A 231 13.02 21.92 1.47
C LEU A 231 12.63 23.41 1.36
N ARG A 232 11.34 23.72 1.31
CA ARG A 232 10.86 25.12 1.31
C ARG A 232 11.32 25.88 2.57
N HIS A 233 11.28 25.25 3.75
CA HIS A 233 11.73 25.88 4.99
C HIS A 233 13.25 26.09 5.02
N ILE A 234 14.02 25.18 4.41
CA ILE A 234 15.46 25.37 4.22
C ILE A 234 15.71 26.57 3.29
N GLU A 235 14.99 26.66 2.17
CA GLU A 235 15.11 27.77 1.21
C GLU A 235 14.71 29.13 1.82
N GLN A 236 13.77 29.15 2.76
CA GLN A 236 13.18 30.38 3.34
C GLN A 236 13.63 30.65 4.79
N ILE A 237 14.76 30.09 5.23
CA ILE A 237 15.18 30.19 6.62
C ILE A 237 15.39 31.66 7.04
N GLU A 238 14.72 32.06 8.13
CA GLU A 238 14.77 33.41 8.68
C GLU A 238 16.21 33.81 9.03
N GLU A 239 16.54 35.09 8.82
CA GLU A 239 17.89 35.64 9.04
C GLU A 239 18.41 35.39 10.46
N GLN A 240 17.54 35.47 11.47
CA GLN A 240 17.90 35.28 12.87
C GLN A 240 18.24 33.82 13.25
N HIS A 241 17.83 32.84 12.43
CA HIS A 241 17.99 31.40 12.69
C HIS A 241 18.85 30.69 11.64
N ARG A 242 19.61 31.47 10.86
CA ARG A 242 20.34 31.02 9.68
C ARG A 242 21.65 30.32 10.04
N SER A 243 21.57 29.04 10.38
CA SER A 243 22.74 28.19 10.64
C SER A 243 22.63 26.83 9.94
N LEU A 244 23.79 26.23 9.66
CA LEU A 244 23.86 24.87 9.13
C LEU A 244 23.22 23.85 10.09
N ASP A 245 23.42 24.05 11.40
CA ASP A 245 22.82 23.23 12.45
C ASP A 245 21.28 23.27 12.43
N LYS A 246 20.69 24.45 12.17
CA LYS A 246 19.25 24.57 12.02
C LYS A 246 18.72 23.82 10.80
N ILE A 247 19.45 23.84 9.68
CA ILE A 247 19.11 23.07 8.48
C ILE A 247 19.20 21.56 8.76
N ILE A 248 20.25 21.12 9.46
CA ILE A 248 20.39 19.72 9.92
C ILE A 248 19.20 19.33 10.79
N THR A 249 18.81 20.18 11.75
CA THR A 249 17.66 19.96 12.64
C THR A 249 16.35 19.80 11.85
N LEU A 250 16.12 20.62 10.81
CA LEU A 250 14.95 20.49 9.93
C LEU A 250 14.95 19.13 9.21
N HIS A 251 16.10 18.71 8.68
CA HIS A 251 16.23 17.41 8.03
C HIS A 251 16.07 16.23 9.02
N GLN A 252 16.58 16.35 10.25
CA GLN A 252 16.34 15.36 11.31
C GLN A 252 14.85 15.23 11.64
N GLY A 253 14.11 16.35 11.65
CA GLY A 253 12.66 16.38 11.78
C GLY A 253 11.97 15.57 10.68
N LEU A 254 12.35 15.81 9.42
CA LEU A 254 11.90 15.00 8.27
C LEU A 254 12.17 13.52 8.49
N CYS A 255 13.40 13.14 8.82
CA CYS A 255 13.75 11.73 8.96
C CYS A 255 13.07 11.05 10.13
N THR A 256 12.81 11.77 11.22
CA THR A 256 12.04 11.22 12.34
C THR A 256 10.61 10.90 11.93
N VAL A 257 9.94 11.80 11.21
CA VAL A 257 8.58 11.55 10.68
C VAL A 257 8.59 10.37 9.72
N VAL A 258 9.56 10.31 8.80
CA VAL A 258 9.72 9.20 7.86
C VAL A 258 9.94 7.88 8.59
N PHE A 259 10.91 7.81 9.50
CA PHE A 259 11.23 6.58 10.22
C PHE A 259 10.09 6.11 11.12
N ASN A 260 9.38 7.01 11.80
CA ASN A 260 8.21 6.64 12.60
C ASN A 260 7.08 6.08 11.73
N THR A 261 6.86 6.68 10.55
CA THR A 261 5.86 6.22 9.58
C THR A 261 6.23 4.84 9.01
N VAL A 262 7.46 4.71 8.50
CA VAL A 262 7.99 3.48 7.90
C VAL A 262 8.01 2.34 8.92
N SER A 263 8.50 2.61 10.13
CA SER A 263 8.55 1.62 11.22
C SER A 263 7.16 1.20 11.71
N SER A 264 6.11 1.98 11.44
CA SER A 264 4.73 1.57 11.72
C SER A 264 4.19 0.64 10.64
N TYR A 265 4.60 0.81 9.38
CA TYR A 265 4.16 0.00 8.24
C TYR A 265 5.04 -1.20 7.92
N SER A 266 6.27 -1.26 8.42
CA SER A 266 7.30 -2.21 7.96
C SER A 266 6.85 -3.67 8.03
N VAL A 267 6.24 -4.09 9.14
CA VAL A 267 5.78 -5.48 9.31
C VAL A 267 4.66 -5.81 8.34
N TRP A 268 3.65 -4.95 8.23
CA TRP A 268 2.57 -5.12 7.25
C TRP A 268 3.12 -5.19 5.84
N PHE A 269 4.01 -4.26 5.47
CA PHE A 269 4.57 -4.18 4.13
C PHE A 269 5.29 -5.47 3.74
N VAL A 270 6.16 -5.99 4.62
CA VAL A 270 6.90 -7.25 4.35
C VAL A 270 5.94 -8.42 4.19
N VAL A 271 4.99 -8.57 5.10
CA VAL A 271 4.04 -9.68 5.07
C VAL A 271 3.18 -9.61 3.81
N HIS A 272 2.63 -8.43 3.50
CA HIS A 272 1.84 -8.18 2.31
C HIS A 272 2.64 -8.44 1.01
N TRP A 273 3.85 -7.92 0.93
CA TRP A 273 4.73 -8.07 -0.23
C TRP A 273 5.08 -9.53 -0.50
N VAL A 274 5.47 -10.29 0.53
CA VAL A 274 5.79 -11.71 0.40
C VAL A 274 4.54 -12.51 0.02
N SER A 275 3.41 -12.28 0.70
CA SER A 275 2.20 -13.07 0.48
C SER A 275 1.62 -12.87 -0.92
N TYR A 276 1.53 -11.62 -1.38
CA TYR A 276 1.05 -11.33 -2.74
C TYR A 276 2.10 -11.65 -3.81
N GLY A 277 3.40 -11.60 -3.49
CA GLY A 277 4.45 -12.08 -4.40
C GLY A 277 4.30 -13.57 -4.72
N VAL A 278 4.09 -14.41 -3.69
CA VAL A 278 3.78 -15.84 -3.89
C VAL A 278 2.49 -16.01 -4.68
N GLY A 279 1.44 -15.24 -4.35
CA GLY A 279 0.17 -15.26 -5.06
C GLY A 279 0.29 -14.93 -6.56
N VAL A 280 1.09 -13.92 -6.92
CA VAL A 280 1.35 -13.55 -8.31
C VAL A 280 2.08 -14.67 -9.06
N VAL A 281 3.13 -15.25 -8.47
CA VAL A 281 3.87 -16.37 -9.09
C VAL A 281 2.94 -17.55 -9.39
N LEU A 282 2.11 -17.95 -8.41
CA LEU A 282 1.15 -19.03 -8.60
C LEU A 282 0.06 -18.67 -9.62
N SER A 283 -0.38 -17.41 -9.64
CA SER A 283 -1.36 -16.93 -10.63
C SER A 283 -0.82 -17.00 -12.05
N VAL A 284 0.46 -16.64 -12.25
CA VAL A 284 1.14 -16.79 -13.55
C VAL A 284 1.17 -18.25 -14.00
N ILE A 285 1.56 -19.16 -13.10
CA ILE A 285 1.57 -20.61 -13.39
C ILE A 285 0.18 -21.08 -13.78
N TYR A 286 -0.85 -20.67 -13.03
CA TYR A 286 -2.23 -21.05 -13.30
C TYR A 286 -2.73 -20.53 -14.65
N ILE A 287 -2.50 -19.25 -14.96
CA ILE A 287 -2.91 -18.64 -16.24
C ILE A 287 -2.17 -19.27 -17.42
N SER A 288 -0.88 -19.58 -17.26
CA SER A 288 -0.09 -20.28 -18.29
C SER A 288 -0.73 -21.62 -18.66
N LYS A 289 -1.08 -22.42 -17.64
CA LYS A 289 -1.79 -23.69 -17.83
C LYS A 289 -3.12 -23.49 -18.55
N GLU A 290 -3.95 -22.55 -18.10
CA GLU A 290 -5.26 -22.29 -18.70
C GLU A 290 -5.16 -21.87 -20.18
N ILE A 291 -4.17 -21.05 -20.54
CA ILE A 291 -3.94 -20.61 -21.93
C ILE A 291 -3.54 -21.81 -22.81
N LEU A 292 -2.63 -22.66 -22.33
CA LEU A 292 -2.22 -23.86 -23.07
C LEU A 292 -3.40 -24.82 -23.28
N PHE A 293 -4.24 -25.02 -22.27
CA PHE A 293 -5.41 -25.89 -22.38
C PHE A 293 -6.51 -25.32 -23.27
N ARG A 294 -6.68 -23.99 -23.34
CA ARG A 294 -7.63 -23.36 -24.27
C ARG A 294 -7.37 -23.77 -25.72
N SER A 295 -6.09 -23.85 -26.12
CA SER A 295 -5.71 -24.29 -27.47
C SER A 295 -6.19 -25.70 -27.80
N LYS A 296 -6.44 -26.52 -26.76
CA LYS A 296 -6.76 -27.95 -26.88
C LYS A 296 -8.24 -28.27 -26.61
N TYR A 297 -8.93 -27.50 -25.77
CA TYR A 297 -10.28 -27.85 -25.28
C TYR A 297 -11.32 -26.71 -25.30
N GLY A 298 -10.95 -25.49 -25.71
CA GLY A 298 -11.91 -24.41 -25.96
C GLY A 298 -12.54 -23.78 -24.71
N THR A 299 -11.73 -23.37 -23.73
CA THR A 299 -12.19 -22.61 -22.54
C THR A 299 -13.07 -21.41 -22.94
N PRO A 300 -14.25 -21.19 -22.29
CA PRO A 300 -15.11 -20.04 -22.53
C PRO A 300 -14.39 -18.70 -22.34
N ILE A 301 -14.63 -17.74 -23.24
CA ILE A 301 -13.98 -16.41 -23.21
C ILE A 301 -14.21 -15.69 -21.87
N ILE A 302 -15.39 -15.86 -21.27
CA ILE A 302 -15.74 -15.22 -19.99
C ILE A 302 -14.81 -15.64 -18.83
N ASN A 303 -14.36 -16.91 -18.81
CA ASN A 303 -13.41 -17.39 -17.80
C ASN A 303 -12.04 -16.74 -17.99
N LEU A 304 -11.59 -16.58 -19.24
CA LEU A 304 -10.33 -15.90 -19.55
C LEU A 304 -10.37 -14.42 -19.13
N VAL A 305 -11.50 -13.74 -19.37
CA VAL A 305 -11.70 -12.35 -18.93
C VAL A 305 -11.61 -12.27 -17.42
N TYR A 306 -12.30 -13.16 -16.70
CA TYR A 306 -12.23 -13.22 -15.24
C TYR A 306 -10.79 -13.45 -14.74
N LEU A 307 -10.06 -14.41 -15.30
CA LEU A 307 -8.68 -14.70 -14.93
C LEU A 307 -7.75 -13.51 -15.19
N GLY A 308 -7.92 -12.82 -16.32
CA GLY A 308 -7.17 -11.61 -16.63
C GLY A 308 -7.45 -10.48 -15.62
N LEU A 309 -8.71 -10.22 -15.31
CA LEU A 309 -9.09 -9.21 -14.31
C LEU A 309 -8.57 -9.56 -12.91
N PHE A 310 -8.71 -10.82 -12.52
CA PHE A 310 -8.20 -11.35 -11.26
C PHE A 310 -6.69 -11.11 -11.19
N PHE A 311 -5.94 -11.55 -12.20
CA PHE A 311 -4.49 -11.37 -12.28
C PHE A 311 -4.03 -9.92 -12.14
N VAL A 312 -4.69 -9.00 -12.85
CA VAL A 312 -4.38 -7.56 -12.76
C VAL A 312 -4.57 -7.05 -11.33
N CYS A 313 -5.60 -7.51 -10.61
CA CYS A 313 -5.80 -7.15 -9.20
C CYS A 313 -4.68 -7.69 -8.29
N HIS A 314 -4.13 -8.87 -8.57
CA HIS A 314 -3.03 -9.45 -7.78
C HIS A 314 -1.71 -8.72 -8.01
N ILE A 315 -1.41 -8.43 -9.28
CA ILE A 315 -0.27 -7.59 -9.66
C ILE A 315 -0.39 -6.23 -8.97
N TYR A 316 -1.58 -5.65 -8.97
CA TYR A 316 -1.84 -4.37 -8.31
C TYR A 316 -1.48 -4.44 -6.81
N LEU A 317 -2.00 -5.44 -6.09
CA LEU A 317 -1.74 -5.62 -4.66
C LEU A 317 -0.24 -5.79 -4.38
N PHE A 318 0.46 -6.54 -5.22
CA PHE A 318 1.90 -6.75 -5.08
C PHE A 318 2.74 -5.49 -5.38
N LEU A 319 2.45 -4.77 -6.47
CA LEU A 319 3.31 -3.69 -6.97
C LEU A 319 3.03 -2.34 -6.34
N VAL A 320 1.77 -2.00 -6.08
CA VAL A 320 1.41 -0.63 -5.65
C VAL A 320 2.07 -0.22 -4.33
N PRO A 321 2.06 -1.05 -3.27
CA PRO A 321 2.82 -0.74 -2.07
C PRO A 321 4.30 -0.50 -2.37
N CYS A 322 4.92 -1.29 -3.26
CA CYS A 322 6.32 -1.12 -3.64
C CYS A 322 6.59 0.24 -4.30
N ILE A 323 5.68 0.69 -5.17
CA ILE A 323 5.75 2.00 -5.83
C ILE A 323 5.66 3.12 -4.78
N PHE A 324 4.74 3.01 -3.82
CA PHE A 324 4.60 3.99 -2.74
C PHE A 324 5.81 4.01 -1.79
N ALA A 325 6.35 2.85 -1.42
CA ALA A 325 7.58 2.76 -0.62
C ALA A 325 8.78 3.40 -1.36
N ALA A 326 8.95 3.10 -2.65
CA ALA A 326 9.99 3.70 -3.48
C ALA A 326 9.82 5.22 -3.62
N ARG A 327 8.57 5.70 -3.70
CA ARG A 327 8.25 7.14 -3.75
C ARG A 327 8.72 7.86 -2.49
N ILE A 328 8.47 7.31 -1.29
CA ILE A 328 8.93 7.90 -0.03
C ILE A 328 10.46 8.10 -0.08
N THR A 329 11.20 7.05 -0.41
CA THR A 329 12.67 7.11 -0.55
C THR A 329 13.10 8.14 -1.59
N SER A 330 12.45 8.16 -2.76
CA SER A 330 12.75 9.11 -3.84
C SER A 330 12.53 10.56 -3.42
N LYS A 331 11.42 10.86 -2.74
CA LYS A 331 11.11 12.21 -2.25
C LYS A 331 12.08 12.68 -1.18
N CYS A 332 12.45 11.81 -0.23
CA CYS A 332 13.48 12.14 0.76
C CYS A 332 14.84 12.40 0.12
N ARG A 333 15.24 11.57 -0.86
CA ARG A 333 16.47 11.73 -1.63
C ARG A 333 16.49 13.02 -2.47
N GLY A 334 15.33 13.37 -3.03
CA GLY A 334 15.15 14.59 -3.81
C GLY A 334 15.48 15.87 -3.06
N VAL A 335 15.38 15.88 -1.72
CA VAL A 335 15.74 17.05 -0.90
C VAL A 335 17.20 17.43 -1.06
N TYR A 336 18.12 16.49 -0.79
CA TYR A 336 19.55 16.78 -0.88
C TYR A 336 20.06 16.80 -2.33
N GLU A 337 19.40 16.10 -3.26
CA GLU A 337 19.71 16.21 -4.69
C GLU A 337 19.37 17.61 -5.23
N LYS A 338 18.21 18.15 -4.85
CA LYS A 338 17.82 19.51 -5.23
C LYS A 338 18.78 20.54 -4.62
N ILE A 339 19.10 20.45 -3.33
CA ILE A 339 20.08 21.33 -2.66
C ILE A 339 21.45 21.29 -3.37
N ASN A 340 21.93 20.11 -3.76
CA ASN A 340 23.20 19.97 -4.47
C ASN A 340 23.19 20.68 -5.83
N SER A 341 22.07 20.55 -6.56
CA SER A 341 21.87 21.16 -7.88
C SER A 341 21.65 22.68 -7.84
N THR A 342 21.25 23.23 -6.69
CA THR A 342 21.07 24.67 -6.52
C THR A 342 22.43 25.39 -6.61
N THR A 343 22.48 26.46 -7.41
CA THR A 343 23.67 27.30 -7.58
C THR A 343 23.65 28.47 -6.59
N PHE A 344 24.81 29.10 -6.40
CA PHE A 344 24.97 30.25 -5.50
C PHE A 344 23.96 31.38 -5.76
N ALA A 345 23.63 31.63 -7.03
CA ALA A 345 22.70 32.69 -7.44
C ALA A 345 21.25 32.43 -7.02
N ASN A 346 20.88 31.17 -6.77
CA ASN A 346 19.50 30.79 -6.44
C ASN A 346 19.22 30.81 -4.94
N TRP A 347 20.26 30.92 -4.09
CA TRP A 347 20.10 31.18 -2.67
C TRP A 347 19.88 32.67 -2.47
N ASN A 348 18.63 33.10 -2.66
CA ASN A 348 18.19 34.49 -2.79
C ASN A 348 18.45 35.39 -1.57
N VAL A 349 19.06 34.88 -0.49
CA VAL A 349 19.26 35.64 0.75
C VAL A 349 20.73 35.65 1.17
N ASP A 350 21.27 36.85 1.39
CA ASP A 350 22.66 37.07 1.74
C ASP A 350 23.03 36.43 3.07
N GLY A 351 24.11 35.64 3.09
CA GLY A 351 24.54 34.90 4.28
C GLY A 351 23.87 33.53 4.48
N HIS A 352 23.05 33.04 3.53
CA HIS A 352 22.50 31.67 3.60
C HIS A 352 23.62 30.62 3.69
N PRO A 353 23.57 29.61 4.60
CA PRO A 353 24.69 28.71 4.85
C PRO A 353 25.12 27.93 3.60
N PHE A 354 24.15 27.62 2.73
CA PHE A 354 24.38 26.93 1.45
C PHE A 354 24.87 27.82 0.31
N ARG A 355 25.16 29.11 0.54
CA ARG A 355 26.00 29.87 -0.39
C ARG A 355 27.43 29.36 -0.40
N ASP A 356 27.89 28.83 0.73
CA ASP A 356 29.15 28.10 0.81
C ASP A 356 28.97 26.64 0.36
N ARG A 357 29.75 26.24 -0.65
CA ARG A 357 29.77 24.87 -1.16
C ARG A 357 30.29 23.86 -0.13
N GLN A 358 31.15 24.26 0.81
CA GLN A 358 31.62 23.38 1.89
C GLN A 358 30.46 22.95 2.79
N ASN A 359 29.58 23.89 3.16
CA ASN A 359 28.38 23.60 3.95
C ASN A 359 27.38 22.70 3.21
N ILE A 360 27.22 22.89 1.90
CA ILE A 360 26.43 21.98 1.06
C ILE A 360 27.03 20.57 1.10
N ALA A 361 28.35 20.44 0.92
CA ALA A 361 29.02 19.14 0.92
C ALA A 361 28.86 18.43 2.28
N LEU A 362 29.03 19.16 3.38
CA LEU A 362 28.86 18.64 4.74
C LEU A 362 27.42 18.15 4.96
N PHE A 363 26.42 18.97 4.59
CA PHE A 363 25.02 18.57 4.69
C PHE A 363 24.70 17.34 3.83
N ILE A 364 25.20 17.26 2.59
CA ILE A 364 24.96 16.12 1.71
C ILE A 364 25.57 14.84 2.29
N SER A 365 26.78 14.90 2.85
CA SER A 365 27.40 13.75 3.52
C SER A 365 26.50 13.27 4.67
N TYR A 366 26.14 14.20 5.55
CA TYR A 366 25.24 13.92 6.67
C TYR A 366 23.88 13.33 6.22
N ALA A 367 23.25 13.91 5.20
CA ALA A 367 21.93 13.49 4.73
C ALA A 367 21.96 12.08 4.11
N LYS A 368 23.03 11.77 3.37
CA LYS A 368 23.27 10.43 2.81
C LYS A 368 23.48 9.40 3.92
N ASP A 369 24.29 9.73 4.93
CA ASP A 369 24.59 8.83 6.06
C ASP A 369 23.36 8.57 6.93
N SER A 370 22.52 9.59 7.12
CA SER A 370 21.21 9.44 7.77
C SER A 370 20.31 8.44 7.03
N GLY A 371 20.44 8.38 5.70
CA GLY A 371 19.67 7.53 4.80
C GLY A 371 18.16 7.62 5.05
N CYS A 372 17.64 8.84 5.02
CA CYS A 372 16.23 9.14 5.14
C CYS A 372 15.42 8.44 4.01
N GLY A 373 14.43 7.61 4.34
CA GLY A 373 13.61 6.92 3.33
C GLY A 373 12.89 5.69 3.87
N PHE A 374 12.26 4.92 2.97
CA PHE A 374 11.58 3.68 3.32
C PHE A 374 12.60 2.54 3.52
N LYS A 375 13.01 2.35 4.77
CA LYS A 375 13.97 1.32 5.18
C LYS A 375 13.31 0.18 5.95
N ILE A 376 13.63 -1.05 5.56
CA ILE A 376 13.31 -2.27 6.31
C ILE A 376 14.63 -2.94 6.69
N GLY A 377 14.95 -2.91 7.98
CA GLY A 377 16.28 -3.33 8.45
C GLY A 377 17.37 -2.48 7.80
N ARG A 378 18.31 -3.11 7.10
CA ARG A 378 19.40 -2.44 6.35
C ARG A 378 19.05 -2.17 4.89
N ILE A 379 17.90 -2.65 4.40
CA ILE A 379 17.50 -2.53 2.99
C ILE A 379 16.68 -1.25 2.83
N THR A 380 17.09 -0.41 1.88
CA THR A 380 16.31 0.77 1.48
C THR A 380 15.50 0.43 0.24
N PHE A 381 14.17 0.54 0.31
CA PHE A 381 13.30 0.33 -0.84
C PHE A 381 13.44 1.50 -1.82
N SER A 382 14.14 1.26 -2.92
CA SER A 382 14.30 2.20 -4.03
C SER A 382 13.47 1.75 -5.24
N THR A 383 13.42 2.57 -6.28
CA THR A 383 12.79 2.23 -7.56
C THR A 383 13.36 0.94 -8.15
N SER A 384 14.66 0.69 -7.98
CA SER A 384 15.31 -0.56 -8.44
C SER A 384 14.75 -1.80 -7.76
N LEU A 385 14.41 -1.73 -6.46
CA LEU A 385 13.83 -2.85 -5.74
C LEU A 385 12.36 -3.07 -6.10
N ALA A 386 11.64 -1.99 -6.46
CA ALA A 386 10.30 -2.11 -7.04
C ALA A 386 10.34 -2.79 -8.41
N TRP A 387 11.31 -2.45 -9.26
CA TRP A 387 11.55 -3.17 -10.53
C TRP A 387 11.95 -4.62 -10.30
N LEU A 388 12.80 -4.90 -9.31
CA LEU A 388 13.21 -6.27 -8.97
C LEU A 388 12.01 -7.10 -8.47
N SER A 389 11.09 -6.49 -7.72
CA SER A 389 9.82 -7.11 -7.35
C SER A 389 8.98 -7.45 -8.58
N PHE A 390 8.86 -6.50 -9.52
CA PHE A 390 8.20 -6.75 -10.81
C PHE A 390 8.81 -7.92 -11.58
N PHE A 391 10.15 -7.99 -11.65
CA PHE A 391 10.85 -9.11 -12.29
C PHE A 391 10.67 -10.44 -11.55
N PHE A 392 10.64 -10.45 -10.21
CA PHE A 392 10.31 -11.66 -9.45
C PHE A 392 8.90 -12.18 -9.75
N GLY A 393 7.92 -11.29 -9.90
CA GLY A 393 6.57 -11.69 -10.36
C GLY A 393 6.60 -12.34 -11.74
N LEU A 394 7.48 -11.88 -12.64
CA LEU A 394 7.66 -12.44 -13.98
C LEU A 394 8.46 -13.74 -14.02
N ILE A 395 9.30 -14.05 -13.02
CA ILE A 395 10.04 -15.32 -12.95
C ILE A 395 9.08 -16.52 -12.92
N GLY A 396 7.84 -16.34 -12.45
CA GLY A 396 6.79 -17.36 -12.59
C GLY A 396 6.53 -17.81 -14.04
N LEU A 397 6.83 -16.97 -15.04
CA LEU A 397 6.76 -17.34 -16.46
C LEU A 397 7.88 -18.33 -16.81
N LEU A 398 9.09 -18.15 -16.28
CA LEU A 398 10.26 -18.98 -16.61
C LEU A 398 10.13 -20.41 -16.11
N PHE A 399 9.52 -20.62 -14.95
CA PHE A 399 9.31 -21.97 -14.37
C PHE A 399 8.29 -22.84 -15.13
N HIS A 400 7.60 -22.29 -16.13
CA HIS A 400 6.65 -23.05 -16.96
C HIS A 400 7.21 -23.34 -18.37
N PHE A 401 8.24 -22.61 -18.83
CA PHE A 401 8.84 -22.83 -20.15
C PHE A 401 10.09 -23.74 -20.14
N PHE A 402 10.48 -24.23 -18.96
CA PHE A 402 11.44 -25.32 -18.75
C PHE A 402 10.74 -26.43 -17.96
#